data_AF-A0A7J6LFH8-F1
#
_entry.id   AF-A0A7J6LFH8-F1
#
_cell.length_a   1.000
_cell.length_b   1.000
_cell.length_c   1.000
_cell.angle_alpha   90.00
_cell.angle_beta   90.00
_cell.angle_gamma   90.00
#
_symmetry.space_group_name_H-M   'P 1'
#
loop_
_entity.id
_entity.type
_entity.pdbx_description
1 polymer ?
#
loop_
_entity_poly.entity_id
_entity_poly.type
_entity_poly.pdbx_seq_one_letter_code
_entity_poly.pdbx_strand_id
1 'polypeptide(L)'
;MRFLSALPPIWLAASQGIYDDSSIVSIIHDDGSLVDVANIPTLLADAGVEGDQRVASFLLTSLVRTLKFAQCQIVPTSVDTLSNVDLCAYLNETRRYLSNHVIVCGKNVIGRMTRIDNKLNVDDPRSRWQYFLRRMGMRDVWELLQEYPRKNVTVAVIDQGVDFTDQDLAPLKSSFVTSDGKAIDGGWNFWTNSSKLTV
;
A
#
# COMPACT_ATOMS: atom_id res chain seq x y z
N MET A 1 -25.87 17.78 -6.23
CA MET A 1 -24.62 17.81 -5.43
C MET A 1 -24.36 16.42 -4.90
N ARG A 2 -23.31 15.74 -5.39
CA ARG A 2 -22.99 14.37 -4.99
C ARG A 2 -21.48 14.16 -4.95
N PHE A 3 -21.04 13.63 -3.81
CA PHE A 3 -19.66 13.39 -3.47
C PHE A 3 -18.99 12.46 -4.50
N LEU A 4 -17.88 12.96 -5.03
CA LEU A 4 -16.86 12.19 -5.73
C LEU A 4 -16.35 11.09 -4.79
N SER A 5 -16.80 9.85 -5.00
CA SER A 5 -16.00 8.68 -4.62
C SER A 5 -15.27 8.21 -5.86
N ALA A 6 -14.32 9.04 -6.28
CA ALA A 6 -13.19 8.52 -7.02
C ALA A 6 -12.55 7.47 -6.11
N LEU A 7 -12.47 6.22 -6.57
CA LEU A 7 -11.30 5.42 -6.21
C LEU A 7 -10.11 6.33 -6.52
N PRO A 8 -9.23 6.66 -5.56
CA PRO A 8 -8.15 7.56 -5.86
C PRO A 8 -7.36 6.96 -7.02
N PRO A 9 -7.12 7.70 -8.12
CA PRO A 9 -6.21 7.29 -9.18
C PRO A 9 -4.73 7.28 -8.71
N ILE A 10 -4.48 6.97 -7.44
CA ILE A 10 -3.15 7.07 -6.79
C ILE A 10 -2.28 5.84 -7.07
N TRP A 11 -2.83 4.73 -7.56
CA TRP A 11 -2.08 3.45 -7.59
C TRP A 11 -1.55 3.02 -8.95
N LEU A 12 -1.79 3.80 -10.01
CA LEU A 12 -1.15 3.64 -11.33
C LEU A 12 0.12 4.50 -11.50
N ALA A 13 0.59 5.13 -10.42
CA ALA A 13 1.98 5.59 -10.33
C ALA A 13 2.81 4.47 -9.73
N ALA A 14 3.22 3.54 -10.59
CA ALA A 14 4.34 2.68 -10.33
C ALA A 14 5.55 3.53 -9.89
N SER A 15 5.90 3.43 -8.60
CA SER A 15 7.23 3.07 -8.10
C SER A 15 8.49 3.85 -8.54
N GLN A 16 8.41 4.98 -9.23
CA GLN A 16 9.57 5.85 -9.47
C GLN A 16 9.15 7.31 -9.27
N GLY A 17 9.74 8.01 -8.30
CA GLY A 17 9.56 9.45 -8.08
C GLY A 17 8.99 9.89 -6.73
N ILE A 18 7.94 9.24 -6.19
CA ILE A 18 7.25 9.75 -4.97
C ILE A 18 8.00 9.42 -3.67
N TYR A 19 8.84 8.38 -3.67
CA TYR A 19 9.55 7.88 -2.47
C TYR A 19 11.07 7.88 -2.61
N ASP A 20 11.62 8.47 -3.67
CA ASP A 20 13.06 8.39 -3.93
C ASP A 20 13.89 9.11 -2.85
N ASP A 21 13.31 10.09 -2.17
CA ASP A 21 13.90 10.83 -1.05
C ASP A 21 13.16 10.56 0.27
N SER A 22 12.74 9.32 0.51
CA SER A 22 12.08 8.95 1.75
C SER A 22 12.53 7.59 2.28
N SER A 23 12.57 7.50 3.60
CA SER A 23 12.83 6.29 4.35
C SER A 23 11.52 5.68 4.80
N ILE A 24 11.41 4.35 4.70
CA ILE A 24 10.27 3.62 5.21
C ILE A 24 10.70 2.94 6.50
N VAL A 25 9.96 3.24 7.57
CA VAL A 25 10.25 2.82 8.92
C VAL A 25 9.05 2.06 9.49
N SER A 26 9.28 0.93 10.14
CA SER A 26 8.26 0.20 10.90
C SER A 26 8.82 -0.12 12.26
N ILE A 27 8.08 0.20 13.31
CA ILE A 27 8.48 0.00 14.70
C ILE A 27 7.27 -0.63 15.37
N ILE A 28 7.34 -1.94 15.60
CA ILE A 28 6.22 -2.71 16.14
C ILE A 28 6.59 -3.13 17.54
N HIS A 29 5.79 -2.74 18.52
CA HIS A 29 5.91 -3.25 19.89
C HIS A 29 5.45 -4.72 19.94
N ASP A 30 5.87 -5.47 20.95
CA ASP A 30 5.55 -6.90 21.08
C ASP A 30 4.03 -7.22 21.12
N ASP A 31 3.20 -6.25 21.50
CA ASP A 31 1.73 -6.35 21.44
C ASP A 31 1.14 -6.16 20.03
N GLY A 32 1.98 -5.97 19.02
CA GLY A 32 1.60 -5.76 17.62
C GLY A 32 1.22 -4.32 17.27
N SER A 33 1.32 -3.38 18.21
CA SER A 33 1.02 -1.98 17.97
C SER A 33 2.15 -1.26 17.22
N LEU A 34 1.78 -0.39 16.28
CA LEU A 34 2.73 0.48 15.58
C LEU A 34 3.11 1.64 16.49
N VAL A 35 4.40 1.77 16.75
CA VAL A 35 5.01 2.87 17.51
C VAL A 35 5.43 3.97 16.55
N ASP A 36 5.05 5.21 16.89
CA ASP A 36 5.45 6.39 16.12
C ASP A 36 6.99 6.55 16.16
N VAL A 37 7.62 6.73 15.01
CA VAL A 37 9.07 6.92 14.92
C VAL A 37 9.52 8.20 15.65
N ALA A 38 8.65 9.22 15.73
CA ALA A 38 8.90 10.44 16.49
C ALA A 38 9.00 10.19 18.01
N ASN A 39 8.48 9.05 18.51
CA ASN A 39 8.55 8.70 19.92
C ASN A 39 9.86 7.99 20.33
N ILE A 40 10.69 7.58 19.36
CA ILE A 40 11.94 6.86 19.65
C ILE A 40 12.88 7.63 20.60
N PRO A 41 13.10 8.95 20.45
CA PRO A 41 13.92 9.70 21.40
C PRO A 41 13.41 9.61 22.85
N THR A 42 12.08 9.64 23.04
CA THR A 42 11.46 9.52 24.37
C THR A 42 11.66 8.10 24.92
N LEU A 43 11.46 7.08 24.11
CA LEU A 43 11.66 5.68 24.51
C LEU A 43 13.12 5.37 24.90
N LEU A 44 14.09 5.98 24.22
CA LEU A 44 15.50 5.87 24.60
C LEU A 44 15.79 6.58 25.93
N ALA A 45 15.22 7.78 26.12
CA ALA A 45 15.37 8.52 27.36
C ALA A 45 14.80 7.74 28.55
N ASP A 46 13.62 7.12 28.37
CA ASP A 46 12.99 6.25 29.38
C ASP A 46 13.85 5.00 29.67
N ALA A 47 14.62 4.52 28.70
CA ALA A 47 15.60 3.45 28.85
C ALA A 47 16.95 3.93 29.45
N GLY A 48 17.08 5.21 29.80
CA GLY A 48 18.30 5.80 30.36
C GLY A 48 19.42 6.02 29.34
N VAL A 49 19.09 6.08 28.06
CA VAL A 49 20.04 6.23 26.95
C VAL A 49 19.82 7.56 26.25
N GLU A 50 20.89 8.34 26.10
CA GLU A 50 20.84 9.54 25.28
C GLU A 50 21.00 9.17 23.79
N GLY A 51 19.98 9.48 22.98
CA GLY A 51 20.01 9.28 21.54
C GLY A 51 20.77 10.39 20.80
N ASP A 52 21.14 10.14 19.54
CA ASP A 52 21.66 11.18 18.65
C ASP A 52 20.67 12.36 18.54
N GLN A 53 21.08 13.50 19.10
CA GLN A 53 20.29 14.72 19.18
C GLN A 53 19.94 15.31 17.81
N ARG A 54 20.79 15.08 16.79
CA ARG A 54 20.52 15.49 15.40
C ARG A 54 19.34 14.71 14.85
N VAL A 55 19.34 13.39 15.04
CA VAL A 55 18.25 12.51 14.57
C VAL A 55 16.97 12.76 15.37
N ALA A 56 17.07 12.92 16.69
CA ALA A 56 15.92 13.22 17.54
C ALA A 56 15.22 14.53 17.14
N SER A 57 15.99 15.60 16.95
CA SER A 57 15.46 16.91 16.52
C SER A 57 14.81 16.83 15.14
N PHE A 58 15.42 16.08 14.22
CA PHE A 58 14.87 15.84 12.90
C PHE A 58 13.54 15.07 12.98
N LEU A 59 13.45 13.99 13.76
CA LEU A 59 12.22 13.20 13.89
C LEU A 59 11.06 13.98 14.52
N LEU A 60 11.33 14.87 15.47
CA LEU A 60 10.32 15.73 16.10
C LEU A 60 9.73 16.79 15.15
N THR A 61 10.50 17.21 14.14
CA THR A 61 10.11 18.28 13.21
C THR A 61 9.71 17.77 11.83
N SER A 62 10.05 16.52 11.51
CA SER A 62 9.74 15.89 10.24
C SER A 62 8.25 15.61 10.09
N LEU A 63 7.73 15.85 8.89
CA LEU A 63 6.36 15.44 8.53
C LEU A 63 6.32 13.93 8.27
N VAL A 64 6.24 13.15 9.34
CA VAL A 64 6.09 11.69 9.29
C VAL A 64 4.67 11.35 8.81
N ARG A 65 4.57 10.47 7.82
CA ARG A 65 3.28 9.95 7.34
C ARG A 65 3.09 8.51 7.75
N THR A 66 2.05 8.23 8.52
CA THR A 66 1.73 6.87 8.97
C THR A 66 0.84 6.14 7.96
N LEU A 67 1.31 4.99 7.51
CA LEU A 67 0.55 4.03 6.71
C LEU A 67 0.03 2.90 7.62
N LYS A 68 -1.11 3.14 8.28
CA LYS A 68 -1.67 2.22 9.29
C LYS A 68 -1.82 0.78 8.78
N PHE A 69 -2.31 0.60 7.56
CA PHE A 69 -2.51 -0.72 6.94
C PHE A 69 -1.21 -1.49 6.68
N ALA A 70 -0.13 -0.79 6.35
CA ALA A 70 1.17 -1.41 6.12
C ALA A 70 2.03 -1.47 7.39
N GLN A 71 1.48 -1.06 8.54
CA GLN A 71 2.17 -0.89 9.81
C GLN A 71 3.54 -0.22 9.67
N CYS A 72 3.61 0.85 8.87
CA CYS A 72 4.84 1.57 8.60
C CYS A 72 4.61 3.08 8.51
N GLN A 73 5.71 3.80 8.46
CA GLN A 73 5.79 5.25 8.48
C GLN A 73 6.78 5.70 7.42
N ILE A 74 6.45 6.80 6.75
CA ILE A 74 7.28 7.42 5.73
C ILE A 74 7.94 8.64 6.36
N VAL A 75 9.27 8.61 6.41
CA VAL A 75 10.11 9.68 6.94
C VAL A 75 10.81 10.36 5.77
N PRO A 76 10.63 11.67 5.55
CA PRO A 76 11.22 12.38 4.41
C PRO A 76 12.72 12.56 4.63
N THR A 77 13.56 11.78 3.94
CA THR A 77 15.02 11.76 4.16
C THR A 77 15.79 12.17 2.92
N SER A 78 16.74 13.08 3.06
CA SER A 78 17.62 13.52 1.98
C SER A 78 19.06 13.63 2.45
N VAL A 79 19.99 13.80 1.50
CA VAL A 79 21.41 14.03 1.82
C VAL A 79 21.61 15.37 2.55
N ASP A 80 20.75 16.35 2.28
CA ASP A 80 20.83 17.70 2.86
C ASP A 80 20.21 17.82 4.26
N THR A 81 19.44 16.82 4.69
CA THR A 81 18.76 16.79 6.00
C THR A 81 19.28 15.64 6.83
N LEU A 82 18.55 14.53 6.87
CA LEU A 82 18.99 13.27 7.43
C LEU A 82 18.89 12.20 6.35
N SER A 83 20.02 11.56 6.04
CA SER A 83 20.05 10.52 5.01
C SER A 83 19.33 9.25 5.48
N ASN A 84 18.84 8.44 4.53
CA ASN A 84 18.27 7.13 4.86
C ASN A 84 19.27 6.23 5.60
N VAL A 85 20.55 6.30 5.23
CA VAL A 85 21.61 5.51 5.85
C VAL A 85 21.76 5.90 7.33
N ASP A 86 21.83 7.20 7.62
CA ASP A 86 22.00 7.70 8.98
C ASP A 86 20.77 7.38 9.85
N LEU A 87 19.57 7.60 9.32
CA LEU A 87 18.33 7.27 10.03
C LEU A 87 18.24 5.78 10.35
N CYS A 88 18.54 4.92 9.37
CA CYS A 88 18.46 3.48 9.59
C CYS A 88 19.58 2.95 10.48
N ALA A 89 20.78 3.55 10.45
CA ALA A 89 21.85 3.24 11.37
C ALA A 89 21.43 3.55 12.81
N TYR A 90 20.92 4.77 13.05
CA TYR A 90 20.37 5.18 14.34
C TYR A 90 19.30 4.20 14.84
N LEU A 91 18.27 3.93 14.04
CA LEU A 91 17.19 3.01 14.40
C LEU A 91 17.66 1.56 14.60
N ASN A 92 18.74 1.15 13.96
CA ASN A 92 19.31 -0.18 14.17
C ASN A 92 20.13 -0.25 15.46
N GLU A 93 20.74 0.85 15.89
CA GLU A 93 21.38 0.95 17.21
C GLU A 93 20.36 0.95 18.34
N THR A 94 19.22 1.65 18.17
CA THR A 94 18.16 1.71 19.20
C THR A 94 17.55 0.36 19.52
N ARG A 95 17.54 -0.58 18.56
CA ARG A 95 17.07 -1.97 18.77
C ARG A 95 17.70 -2.66 19.98
N ARG A 96 18.94 -2.31 20.33
CA ARG A 96 19.64 -2.93 21.47
C ARG A 96 19.04 -2.51 22.82
N TYR A 97 18.44 -1.33 22.87
CA TYR A 97 17.84 -0.75 24.08
C TYR A 97 16.33 -1.01 24.13
N LEU A 98 15.68 -1.09 22.97
CA LEU A 98 14.25 -1.31 22.81
C LEU A 98 13.96 -2.77 22.44
N SER A 99 14.35 -3.70 23.32
CA SER A 99 14.32 -5.14 23.03
C SER A 99 12.92 -5.74 22.78
N ASN A 100 11.87 -5.07 23.28
CA ASN A 100 10.45 -5.36 23.06
C ASN A 100 9.86 -4.75 21.77
N HIS A 101 10.74 -4.30 20.86
CA HIS A 101 10.34 -3.68 19.60
C HIS A 101 11.02 -4.33 18.40
N VAL A 102 10.24 -4.66 17.39
CA VAL A 102 10.71 -5.00 16.06
C VAL A 102 10.81 -3.73 15.22
N ILE A 103 12.04 -3.25 15.03
CA ILE A 103 12.33 -2.05 14.24
C ILE A 103 12.77 -2.48 12.83
N VAL A 104 12.26 -1.90 11.75
CA VAL A 104 12.74 -2.15 10.39
C VAL A 104 12.85 -0.80 9.69
N CYS A 105 13.98 -0.54 9.03
CA CYS A 105 14.23 0.71 8.31
C CYS A 105 14.93 0.44 6.98
N GLY A 106 14.56 1.20 5.95
CA GLY A 106 15.32 1.24 4.70
C GLY A 106 14.57 1.89 3.54
N LYS A 107 15.32 2.18 2.48
CA LYS A 107 14.77 2.61 1.20
C LYS A 107 14.05 1.40 0.56
N ASN A 108 12.75 1.53 0.27
CA ASN A 108 11.91 0.47 -0.33
C ASN A 108 11.63 -0.78 0.55
N VAL A 109 11.62 -0.64 1.87
CA VAL A 109 11.38 -1.75 2.81
C VAL A 109 9.95 -2.33 2.78
N ILE A 110 9.00 -1.70 2.10
CA ILE A 110 7.66 -2.29 1.84
C ILE A 110 7.80 -3.68 1.18
N GLY A 111 8.84 -3.93 0.39
CA GLY A 111 9.09 -5.26 -0.20
C GLY A 111 9.60 -6.32 0.77
N ARG A 112 10.18 -5.93 1.92
CA ARG A 112 10.75 -6.85 2.93
C ARG A 112 9.89 -7.02 4.19
N MET A 113 8.88 -6.18 4.40
CA MET A 113 7.94 -6.28 5.53
C MET A 113 6.86 -7.38 5.38
N THR A 114 7.05 -8.31 4.45
CA THR A 114 6.16 -9.44 4.12
C THR A 114 6.16 -10.58 5.16
N ARG A 115 6.30 -10.25 6.45
CA ARG A 115 6.17 -11.22 7.56
C ARG A 115 4.87 -11.09 8.35
N ILE A 116 3.92 -10.32 7.87
CA ILE A 116 2.57 -10.26 8.42
C ILE A 116 1.65 -10.91 7.38
N ASP A 117 1.41 -12.20 7.61
CA ASP A 117 0.55 -13.15 6.88
C ASP A 117 0.51 -13.09 5.33
N ASN A 118 1.21 -14.04 4.69
CA ASN A 118 1.35 -14.16 3.23
C ASN A 118 0.15 -14.83 2.53
N LYS A 119 -1.04 -14.86 3.14
CA LYS A 119 -2.22 -15.51 2.56
C LYS A 119 -3.33 -14.50 2.32
N LEU A 120 -3.85 -14.49 1.09
CA LEU A 120 -5.03 -13.69 0.73
C LEU A 120 -6.33 -14.26 1.32
N ASN A 121 -6.31 -15.50 1.83
CA ASN A 121 -7.47 -16.24 2.35
C ASN A 121 -8.68 -16.21 1.41
N VAL A 122 -8.41 -16.30 0.11
CA VAL A 122 -9.42 -16.46 -0.93
C VAL A 122 -9.37 -17.89 -1.46
N ASP A 123 -10.53 -18.42 -1.79
CA ASP A 123 -10.68 -19.74 -2.41
C ASP A 123 -10.35 -19.68 -3.92
N ASP A 124 -9.11 -19.28 -4.23
CA ASP A 124 -8.57 -19.21 -5.59
C ASP A 124 -7.18 -19.90 -5.60
N PRO A 125 -7.00 -21.01 -6.33
CA PRO A 125 -5.71 -21.71 -6.45
C PRO A 125 -4.55 -20.86 -7.02
N ARG A 126 -4.87 -19.81 -7.78
CA ARG A 126 -3.92 -18.88 -8.38
C ARG A 126 -3.55 -17.72 -7.45
N SER A 127 -4.27 -17.52 -6.35
CA SER A 127 -4.01 -16.46 -5.36
C SER A 127 -2.57 -16.45 -4.83
N ARG A 128 -1.91 -17.62 -4.75
CA ARG A 128 -0.49 -17.75 -4.39
C ARG A 128 0.46 -16.97 -5.31
N TRP A 129 0.08 -16.75 -6.57
CA TRP A 129 0.88 -16.03 -7.55
C TRP A 129 0.61 -14.51 -7.57
N GLN A 130 -0.45 -14.06 -6.90
CA GLN A 130 -0.87 -12.66 -6.86
C GLN A 130 -0.12 -11.88 -5.77
N TYR A 131 1.21 -11.77 -5.91
CA TYR A 131 2.09 -11.09 -4.93
C TYR A 131 1.67 -9.64 -4.64
N PHE A 132 1.20 -8.91 -5.67
CA PHE A 132 0.80 -7.51 -5.54
C PHE A 132 -0.39 -7.33 -4.58
N LEU A 133 -1.38 -8.23 -4.62
CA LEU A 133 -2.53 -8.13 -3.71
C LEU A 133 -2.13 -8.37 -2.25
N ARG A 134 -1.17 -9.27 -2.00
CA ARG A 134 -0.62 -9.52 -0.67
C ARG A 134 0.15 -8.30 -0.16
N ARG A 135 0.99 -7.73 -1.02
CA ARG A 135 1.75 -6.52 -0.70
C ARG A 135 0.84 -5.32 -0.35
N MET A 136 -0.35 -5.27 -0.92
CA MET A 136 -1.34 -4.22 -0.66
C MET A 136 -2.19 -4.49 0.60
N GLY A 137 -2.01 -5.62 1.29
CA GLY A 137 -2.83 -5.96 2.46
C GLY A 137 -4.31 -6.19 2.10
N MET A 138 -4.60 -6.66 0.88
CA MET A 138 -5.98 -6.73 0.38
C MET A 138 -6.88 -7.67 1.19
N ARG A 139 -6.32 -8.66 1.90
CA ARG A 139 -7.06 -9.52 2.82
C ARG A 139 -7.82 -8.68 3.85
N ASP A 140 -7.11 -7.82 4.57
CA ASP A 140 -7.68 -7.03 5.67
C ASP A 140 -8.70 -6.02 5.13
N VAL A 141 -8.42 -5.47 3.95
CA VAL A 141 -9.36 -4.60 3.24
C VAL A 141 -10.65 -5.35 2.91
N TRP A 142 -10.56 -6.57 2.36
CA TRP A 142 -11.75 -7.36 2.03
C TRP A 142 -12.53 -7.80 3.27
N GLU A 143 -11.85 -8.13 4.36
CA GLU A 143 -12.47 -8.46 5.65
C GLU A 143 -13.24 -7.25 6.20
N LEU A 144 -12.62 -6.08 6.25
CA LEU A 144 -13.27 -4.82 6.66
C LEU A 144 -14.46 -4.47 5.75
N LEU A 145 -14.35 -4.70 4.44
CA LEU A 145 -15.43 -4.44 3.49
C LEU A 145 -16.63 -5.39 3.62
N GLN A 146 -16.54 -6.49 4.39
CA GLN A 146 -17.70 -7.37 4.61
C GLN A 146 -18.80 -6.69 5.42
N GLU A 147 -18.45 -5.72 6.26
CA GLU A 147 -19.39 -5.01 7.15
C GLU A 147 -20.12 -3.86 6.46
N TYR A 148 -19.70 -3.46 5.25
CA TYR A 148 -20.25 -2.31 4.53
C TYR A 148 -21.16 -2.74 3.37
N PRO A 149 -22.23 -1.97 3.08
CA PRO A 149 -23.07 -2.22 1.91
C PRO A 149 -22.25 -2.19 0.62
N ARG A 150 -22.28 -3.29 -0.12
CA ARG A 150 -21.60 -3.40 -1.43
C ARG A 150 -22.40 -2.67 -2.49
N LYS A 151 -21.72 -1.86 -3.28
CA LYS A 151 -22.28 -1.24 -4.48
C LYS A 151 -21.54 -1.76 -5.69
N ASN A 152 -22.26 -2.28 -6.67
CA ASN A 152 -21.68 -2.66 -7.94
C ASN A 152 -21.22 -1.39 -8.67
N VAL A 153 -19.96 -1.39 -9.11
CA VAL A 153 -19.36 -0.34 -9.93
C VAL A 153 -19.10 -0.94 -11.30
N THR A 154 -19.70 -0.36 -12.34
CA THR A 154 -19.39 -0.72 -13.72
C THR A 154 -18.13 0.03 -14.15
N VAL A 155 -17.12 -0.71 -14.61
CA VAL A 155 -15.85 -0.16 -15.09
C VAL A 155 -15.73 -0.43 -16.58
N ALA A 156 -15.49 0.62 -17.37
CA ALA A 156 -15.20 0.48 -18.78
C ALA A 156 -13.70 0.15 -18.97
N VAL A 157 -13.41 -1.03 -19.52
CA VAL A 157 -12.06 -1.44 -19.91
C VAL A 157 -11.89 -1.21 -21.40
N ILE A 158 -10.88 -0.43 -21.73
CA ILE A 158 -10.56 -0.01 -23.07
C ILE A 158 -9.28 -0.73 -23.50
N ASP A 159 -9.42 -1.81 -24.27
CA ASP A 159 -8.30 -2.72 -24.61
C ASP A 159 -8.61 -3.45 -25.95
N GLN A 160 -8.02 -4.62 -26.18
CA GLN A 160 -8.28 -5.52 -27.32
C GLN A 160 -9.55 -6.37 -27.16
N GLY A 161 -10.32 -6.13 -26.09
CA GLY A 161 -11.50 -6.88 -25.70
C GLY A 161 -11.29 -7.68 -24.41
N VAL A 162 -12.32 -8.38 -23.97
CA VAL A 162 -12.30 -9.23 -22.77
C VAL A 162 -12.94 -10.58 -23.11
N ASP A 163 -12.29 -11.68 -22.73
CA ASP A 163 -12.84 -13.02 -22.87
C ASP A 163 -13.84 -13.33 -21.76
N PHE A 164 -15.13 -13.13 -22.07
CA PHE A 164 -16.23 -13.48 -21.16
C PHE A 164 -16.63 -14.95 -21.22
N THR A 165 -15.88 -15.81 -21.93
CA THR A 165 -16.00 -17.27 -21.80
C THR A 165 -15.15 -17.81 -20.65
N ASP A 166 -14.17 -17.03 -20.17
CA ASP A 166 -13.41 -17.34 -18.95
C ASP A 166 -14.33 -17.33 -17.72
N GLN A 167 -14.23 -18.37 -16.88
CA GLN A 167 -15.12 -18.57 -15.73
C GLN A 167 -14.94 -17.52 -14.63
N ASP A 168 -13.75 -16.93 -14.49
CA ASP A 168 -13.47 -15.89 -13.48
C ASP A 168 -14.04 -14.52 -13.94
N LEU A 169 -14.20 -14.32 -15.26
CA LEU A 169 -14.66 -13.05 -15.85
C LEU A 169 -16.13 -13.06 -16.28
N ALA A 170 -16.69 -14.20 -16.67
CA ALA A 170 -18.07 -14.33 -17.13
C ALA A 170 -19.11 -13.71 -16.16
N PRO A 171 -19.01 -13.91 -14.82
CA PRO A 171 -19.95 -13.32 -13.87
C PRO A 171 -19.83 -11.80 -13.75
N LEU A 172 -18.71 -11.21 -14.19
CA LEU A 172 -18.41 -9.78 -14.08
C LEU A 172 -18.88 -8.99 -15.32
N LYS A 173 -19.42 -9.68 -16.33
CA LYS A 173 -19.92 -9.04 -17.54
C LYS A 173 -21.07 -8.08 -17.20
N SER A 174 -20.92 -6.83 -17.61
CA SER A 174 -21.91 -5.78 -17.41
C SER A 174 -22.03 -4.94 -18.68
N SER A 175 -23.19 -4.32 -18.88
CA SER A 175 -23.44 -3.46 -20.04
C SER A 175 -23.40 -1.99 -19.62
N PHE A 176 -22.86 -1.13 -20.47
CA PHE A 176 -22.89 0.32 -20.30
C PHE A 176 -23.55 0.98 -21.50
N VAL A 177 -24.32 2.04 -21.26
CA VAL A 177 -24.96 2.83 -22.31
C VAL A 177 -24.11 4.08 -22.57
N THR A 178 -23.67 4.25 -23.81
CA THR A 178 -22.92 5.42 -24.27
C THR A 178 -23.82 6.67 -24.32
N SER A 179 -23.20 7.85 -24.44
CA SER A 179 -23.93 9.11 -24.58
C SER A 179 -24.77 9.21 -25.86
N ASP A 180 -24.43 8.44 -26.91
CA ASP A 180 -25.23 8.30 -28.14
C ASP A 180 -26.27 7.17 -28.08
N GLY A 181 -26.50 6.58 -26.90
CA GLY A 181 -27.56 5.60 -26.65
C GLY A 181 -27.23 4.17 -27.08
N LYS A 182 -25.99 3.88 -27.49
CA LYS A 182 -25.55 2.52 -27.83
C LYS A 182 -25.22 1.74 -26.57
N ALA A 183 -25.58 0.46 -26.55
CA ALA A 183 -25.20 -0.45 -25.49
C ALA A 183 -23.86 -1.12 -25.84
N ILE A 184 -22.89 -1.00 -24.94
CA ILE A 184 -21.67 -1.79 -24.94
C ILE A 184 -21.89 -2.93 -23.97
N ASP A 185 -21.92 -4.16 -24.51
CA ASP A 185 -22.14 -5.37 -23.74
C ASP A 185 -20.81 -6.02 -23.36
N GLY A 186 -20.32 -5.74 -22.15
CA GLY A 186 -19.01 -6.17 -21.67
C GLY A 186 -17.91 -5.14 -21.91
N GLY A 187 -16.84 -5.55 -22.59
CA GLY A 187 -15.67 -4.73 -22.91
C GLY A 187 -15.73 -4.11 -24.30
N TRP A 188 -14.89 -3.10 -24.56
CA TRP A 188 -14.80 -2.45 -25.86
C TRP A 188 -13.44 -2.71 -26.52
N ASN A 189 -13.48 -3.23 -27.74
CA ASN A 189 -12.30 -3.42 -28.58
C ASN A 189 -12.14 -2.25 -29.54
N PHE A 190 -11.04 -1.51 -29.41
CA PHE A 190 -10.74 -0.37 -30.29
C PHE A 190 -10.42 -0.75 -31.73
N TRP A 191 -9.79 -1.91 -31.95
CA TRP A 191 -9.36 -2.33 -33.28
C TRP A 191 -10.54 -2.63 -34.20
N THR A 192 -11.58 -3.23 -33.63
CA THR A 192 -12.80 -3.59 -34.38
C THR A 192 -13.96 -2.63 -34.14
N ASN A 193 -13.78 -1.65 -33.26
CA ASN A 193 -14.82 -0.73 -32.80
C ASN A 193 -16.10 -1.48 -32.38
N SER A 194 -15.92 -2.57 -31.62
CA SER A 194 -17.00 -3.50 -31.27
C SER A 194 -16.75 -4.16 -29.91
N SER A 195 -17.73 -4.89 -29.38
CA SER A 195 -17.58 -5.73 -28.19
C SER A 195 -16.96 -7.11 -28.48
N LYS A 196 -16.53 -7.36 -29.73
CA LYS A 196 -15.90 -8.63 -30.12
C LYS A 196 -14.40 -8.58 -29.82
N LEU A 197 -13.89 -9.65 -29.23
CA LEU A 197 -12.46 -9.91 -29.15
C LEU A 197 -11.84 -10.02 -30.54
N THR A 198 -10.67 -9.44 -30.71
CA THR A 198 -9.76 -9.80 -31.80
C THR A 198 -8.85 -10.92 -31.30
N VAL A 199 -8.85 -12.04 -32.03
CA VAL A 199 -7.90 -13.14 -31.84
C VAL A 199 -6.63 -12.83 -32.63
#